data_AF-A0A3B9KLH6-F1
#
_entry.id   AF-A0A3B9KLH6-F1
#
_cell.length_a   1.000
_cell.length_b   1.000
_cell.length_c   1.000
_cell.angle_alpha   90.00
_cell.angle_beta   90.00
_cell.angle_gamma   90.00
#
_symmetry.space_group_name_H-M   'P 1'
#
loop_
_entity.id
_entity.type
_entity.pdbx_description
1 polymer ?
#
loop_
_entity_poly.entity_id
_entity_poly.type
_entity_poly.pdbx_seq_one_letter_code
_entity_poly.pdbx_strand_id
1 'polypeptide(L)'
;MSRKPHGFLDWLVLVMFLWNGGSGLLRAIGAWQQRALLPQIGLPGWLPWYLLAAGSLTALLSLGAFISLYARRKQAILLAWVALIVTVSGYWLERLLLWAPEQRGGNALFMAVYHALCLAALSGYTYCERKKRGTDGSGD
;
A
#
# COMPACT_ATOMS: atom_id res chain seq x y z
N MET A 1 -14.49 -26.92 7.90
CA MET A 1 -13.35 -26.73 6.96
C MET A 1 -12.17 -26.15 7.74
N SER A 2 -11.16 -26.97 8.04
CA SER A 2 -9.93 -26.50 8.70
C SER A 2 -9.17 -25.58 7.73
N ARG A 3 -9.00 -24.30 8.09
CA ARG A 3 -8.22 -23.36 7.27
C ARG A 3 -6.75 -23.76 7.41
N LYS A 4 -6.09 -24.14 6.29
CA LYS A 4 -4.63 -24.35 6.28
C LYS A 4 -3.95 -23.13 6.92
N PRO A 5 -2.99 -23.31 7.85
CA PRO A 5 -2.32 -22.20 8.51
C PRO A 5 -1.66 -21.29 7.48
N HIS A 6 -1.62 -19.99 7.76
CA HIS A 6 -0.95 -19.00 6.92
C HIS A 6 0.56 -19.30 6.87
N GLY A 7 1.12 -19.36 5.67
CA GLY A 7 2.58 -19.45 5.50
C GLY A 7 3.26 -18.13 5.83
N PHE A 8 4.58 -18.14 5.95
CA PHE A 8 5.39 -16.93 6.18
C PHE A 8 5.09 -15.82 5.16
N LEU A 9 5.03 -16.17 3.88
CA LEU A 9 4.76 -15.21 2.81
C LEU A 9 3.35 -14.61 2.86
N ASP A 10 2.36 -15.41 3.27
CA ASP A 10 0.98 -14.94 3.44
C ASP A 10 0.92 -13.89 4.56
N TRP A 11 1.57 -14.18 5.70
CA TRP A 11 1.69 -13.25 6.81
C TRP A 11 2.45 -11.98 6.44
N LEU A 12 3.55 -12.12 5.69
CA LEU A 12 4.33 -10.98 5.23
C LEU A 12 3.48 -10.02 4.39
N VAL A 13 2.71 -10.53 3.43
CA VAL A 13 1.83 -9.72 2.58
C VAL A 13 0.69 -9.09 3.41
N LEU A 14 0.13 -9.82 4.38
CA LEU A 14 -0.89 -9.27 5.28
C LEU A 14 -0.35 -8.12 6.13
N VAL A 15 0.80 -8.31 6.78
CA VAL A 15 1.46 -7.26 7.58
C VAL A 15 1.82 -6.06 6.72
N MET A 16 2.30 -6.30 5.50
CA MET A 16 2.60 -5.23 4.53
C MET A 16 1.37 -4.37 4.23
N PHE A 17 0.22 -4.97 3.92
CA PHE A 17 -1.01 -4.20 3.65
C PHE A 17 -1.55 -3.52 4.90
N LEU A 18 -1.41 -4.13 6.08
CA LEU A 18 -1.77 -3.49 7.34
C LEU A 18 -0.89 -2.26 7.61
N TRP A 19 0.42 -2.39 7.38
CA TRP A 19 1.39 -1.30 7.51
C TRP A 19 1.10 -0.16 6.52
N ASN A 20 0.86 -0.47 5.25
CA ASN A 20 0.48 0.53 4.23
C ASN A 20 -0.84 1.22 4.62
N GLY A 21 -1.80 0.45 5.13
CA GLY A 21 -3.06 0.97 5.63
C GLY A 21 -2.88 1.96 6.79
N GLY A 22 -2.08 1.56 7.78
CA GLY A 22 -1.73 2.41 8.92
C GLY A 22 -0.96 3.67 8.51
N SER A 23 0.00 3.54 7.59
CA SER A 23 0.75 4.68 7.05
C SER A 23 -0.16 5.67 6.33
N GLY A 24 -1.07 5.20 5.48
CA GLY A 24 -2.07 6.05 4.82
C GLY A 24 -2.98 6.78 5.81
N LEU A 25 -3.41 6.09 6.88
CA LEU A 25 -4.24 6.70 7.91
C LEU A 25 -3.49 7.78 8.72
N LEU A 26 -2.26 7.48 9.16
CA LEU A 26 -1.41 8.45 9.86
C LEU A 26 -1.16 9.69 9.00
N ARG A 27 -0.94 9.49 7.70
CA ARG A 27 -0.81 10.58 6.74
C ARG A 27 -2.07 11.44 6.64
N ALA A 28 -3.25 10.82 6.54
CA ALA A 28 -4.51 11.55 6.48
C ALA A 28 -4.78 12.36 7.75
N ILE A 29 -4.50 11.77 8.93
CA ILE A 29 -4.62 12.44 10.23
C ILE A 29 -3.64 13.62 10.30
N GLY A 30 -2.38 13.43 9.91
CA GLY A 30 -1.38 14.48 9.89
C GLY A 30 -1.78 15.65 8.98
N ALA A 31 -2.27 15.35 7.77
CA ALA A 31 -2.76 16.36 6.83
C ALA A 31 -3.95 17.15 7.41
N TRP A 32 -4.87 16.48 8.09
CA TRP A 32 -6.01 17.12 8.75
C TRP A 32 -5.59 18.03 9.89
N GLN A 33 -4.68 17.57 10.76
CA GLN A 33 -4.17 18.34 11.89
C GLN A 33 -3.38 19.56 11.44
N GLN A 34 -2.59 19.44 10.36
CA GLN A 34 -1.72 20.48 9.85
C GLN A 34 -2.37 21.37 8.78
N ARG A 35 -3.65 21.15 8.44
CA ARG A 35 -4.33 21.84 7.34
C ARG A 35 -4.28 23.37 7.41
N ALA A 36 -4.27 23.93 8.62
CA ALA A 36 -4.22 25.38 8.84
C ALA A 36 -2.78 25.93 8.82
N LEU A 37 -1.79 25.09 9.11
CA LEU A 37 -0.37 25.46 9.21
C LEU A 37 0.32 25.39 7.84
N LEU A 38 -0.04 24.42 7.00
CA LEU A 38 0.58 24.21 5.69
C LEU A 38 0.48 25.46 4.78
N PRO A 39 -0.68 26.15 4.67
CA PRO A 39 -0.75 27.39 3.89
C PRO A 39 0.05 28.56 4.50
N GLN A 40 0.20 28.57 5.83
CA GLN A 40 0.93 29.63 6.54
C GLN A 40 2.44 29.57 6.30
N ILE A 41 2.98 28.38 6.01
CA ILE A 41 4.39 28.18 5.65
C ILE A 41 4.65 28.29 4.13
N GLY A 42 3.72 28.89 3.39
CA GLY A 42 3.86 29.17 1.96
C GLY A 42 3.56 27.97 1.04
N LEU A 43 2.98 26.87 1.55
CA LEU A 43 2.54 25.76 0.70
C LEU A 43 1.15 26.03 0.10
N PRO A 44 0.81 25.40 -1.05
CA PRO A 44 -0.47 25.60 -1.70
C PRO A 44 -1.66 25.16 -0.81
N GLY A 45 -2.73 25.95 -0.80
CA GLY A 45 -3.94 25.68 0.01
C GLY A 45 -4.70 24.39 -0.34
N TRP A 46 -4.45 23.82 -1.53
CA TRP A 46 -5.02 22.54 -1.95
C TRP A 46 -4.23 21.32 -1.42
N LEU A 47 -2.97 21.52 -1.04
CA LEU A 47 -2.07 20.44 -0.64
C LEU A 47 -2.60 19.62 0.55
N PRO A 48 -3.10 20.21 1.65
CA PRO A 48 -3.63 19.43 2.76
C PRO A 48 -4.79 18.52 2.37
N TRP A 49 -5.67 19.00 1.49
CA TRP A 49 -6.81 18.24 0.98
C TRP A 49 -6.37 17.08 0.10
N TYR A 50 -5.37 17.32 -0.74
CA TYR A 50 -4.74 16.27 -1.53
C TYR A 50 -4.09 15.20 -0.64
N LEU A 51 -3.29 15.59 0.36
CA LEU A 51 -2.61 14.66 1.27
C LEU A 51 -3.62 13.81 2.07
N LEU A 52 -4.72 14.44 2.50
CA LEU A 52 -5.83 13.76 3.16
C LEU A 52 -6.50 12.74 2.25
N ALA A 53 -6.83 13.13 1.02
CA ALA A 53 -7.46 12.24 0.04
C ALA A 53 -6.53 11.06 -0.32
N ALA A 54 -5.26 11.33 -0.61
CA ALA A 54 -4.28 10.31 -0.95
C ALA A 54 -4.02 9.33 0.21
N GLY A 55 -3.88 9.85 1.44
CA GLY A 55 -3.73 9.04 2.64
C GLY A 55 -4.96 8.15 2.90
N SER A 56 -6.15 8.72 2.78
CA SER A 56 -7.42 8.01 2.99
C SER A 56 -7.64 6.92 1.94
N LEU A 57 -7.37 7.22 0.67
CA LEU A 57 -7.45 6.26 -0.43
C LEU A 57 -6.50 5.08 -0.20
N THR A 58 -5.24 5.37 0.15
CA THR A 58 -4.22 4.36 0.46
C THR A 58 -4.65 3.48 1.64
N ALA A 59 -5.19 4.10 2.70
CA ALA A 59 -5.69 3.40 3.88
C ALA A 59 -6.83 2.44 3.53
N LEU A 60 -7.85 2.92 2.80
CA LEU A 60 -9.02 2.14 2.42
C LEU A 60 -8.67 0.98 1.48
N LEU A 61 -7.87 1.24 0.45
CA LEU A 61 -7.45 0.19 -0.49
C LEU A 61 -6.60 -0.88 0.19
N SER A 62 -5.65 -0.47 1.04
CA SER A 62 -4.78 -1.40 1.74
C SER A 62 -5.54 -2.23 2.78
N LEU A 63 -6.47 -1.61 3.51
CA LEU A 63 -7.34 -2.33 4.45
C LEU A 63 -8.29 -3.29 3.70
N GLY A 64 -8.87 -2.85 2.58
CA GLY A 64 -9.71 -3.70 1.72
C GLY A 64 -8.94 -4.90 1.17
N ALA A 65 -7.70 -4.70 0.73
CA ALA A 65 -6.79 -5.76 0.29
C ALA A 65 -6.47 -6.72 1.45
N PHE A 66 -6.12 -6.19 2.63
CA PHE A 66 -5.87 -6.99 3.84
C PHE A 66 -7.07 -7.88 4.18
N ILE A 67 -8.27 -7.30 4.31
CA ILE A 67 -9.50 -8.04 4.65
C ILE A 67 -9.79 -9.09 3.58
N SER A 68 -9.64 -8.75 2.30
CA SER A 68 -9.92 -9.68 1.21
C SER A 68 -8.94 -10.86 1.17
N LEU A 69 -7.66 -10.61 1.41
CA LEU A 69 -6.61 -11.64 1.50
C LEU A 69 -6.83 -12.53 2.73
N TYR A 70 -7.12 -11.93 3.89
CA TYR A 70 -7.41 -12.65 5.12
C TYR A 70 -8.64 -13.56 4.98
N ALA A 71 -9.69 -13.07 4.30
CA ALA A 71 -10.89 -13.84 3.99
C ALA A 71 -10.74 -14.79 2.79
N ARG A 72 -9.57 -14.84 2.14
CA ARG A 72 -9.28 -15.66 0.94
C ARG A 72 -10.31 -15.48 -0.19
N ARG A 73 -10.76 -14.25 -0.44
CA ARG A 73 -11.74 -13.96 -1.50
C ARG A 73 -11.15 -14.20 -2.89
N LYS A 74 -11.99 -14.57 -3.86
CA LYS A 74 -11.56 -14.83 -5.26
C LYS A 74 -10.81 -13.66 -5.90
N GLN A 75 -11.22 -12.42 -5.60
CA GLN A 75 -10.65 -11.19 -6.14
C GLN A 75 -9.52 -10.59 -5.28
N ALA A 76 -9.11 -11.27 -4.19
CA ALA A 76 -8.18 -10.69 -3.21
C ALA A 76 -6.81 -10.33 -3.83
N ILE A 77 -6.28 -11.16 -4.73
CA ILE A 77 -5.02 -10.89 -5.42
C ILE A 77 -5.12 -9.65 -6.31
N LEU A 78 -6.21 -9.50 -7.07
CA LEU A 78 -6.42 -8.32 -7.91
C LEU A 78 -6.49 -7.05 -7.07
N LEU A 79 -7.27 -7.07 -5.98
CA LEU A 79 -7.41 -5.93 -5.08
C LEU A 79 -6.08 -5.57 -4.41
N ALA A 80 -5.28 -6.56 -4.03
CA ALA A 80 -3.93 -6.38 -3.49
C ALA A 80 -3.01 -5.68 -4.50
N TRP A 81 -3.03 -6.10 -5.77
CA TRP A 81 -2.26 -5.45 -6.82
C TRP A 81 -2.69 -4.00 -7.05
N VAL A 82 -3.99 -3.73 -7.13
CA VAL A 82 -4.52 -2.37 -7.27
C VAL A 82 -4.08 -1.50 -6.10
N ALA A 83 -4.25 -1.98 -4.86
CA ALA A 83 -3.85 -1.25 -3.67
C ALA A 83 -2.35 -0.93 -3.66
N LEU A 84 -1.51 -1.90 -4.01
CA LEU A 84 -0.06 -1.70 -4.04
C LEU A 84 0.36 -0.74 -5.16
N ILE A 85 -0.19 -0.88 -6.36
CA ILE A 85 0.15 0.00 -7.49
C ILE A 85 -0.25 1.44 -7.18
N VAL A 86 -1.46 1.68 -6.66
CA VAL A 86 -1.92 3.02 -6.27
C VAL A 86 -1.01 3.61 -5.19
N THR A 87 -0.61 2.82 -4.20
CA THR A 87 0.28 3.28 -3.12
C THR A 87 1.65 3.69 -3.66
N VAL A 88 2.26 2.84 -4.49
CA VAL A 88 3.58 3.07 -5.07
C VAL A 88 3.56 4.25 -6.04
N SER A 89 2.61 4.27 -6.98
CA SER A 89 2.51 5.34 -7.98
C SER A 89 2.16 6.66 -7.33
N GLY A 90 1.25 6.67 -6.36
CA GLY A 90 0.90 7.85 -5.57
C GLY A 90 2.13 8.47 -4.92
N TYR A 91 2.91 7.68 -4.17
CA TYR A 91 4.13 8.17 -3.54
C TYR A 91 5.12 8.80 -4.52
N TRP A 92 5.39 8.14 -5.65
CA TRP A 92 6.35 8.65 -6.63
C TRP A 92 5.82 9.85 -7.40
N LEU A 93 4.54 9.87 -7.74
CA LEU A 93 3.89 11.00 -8.41
C LEU A 93 3.89 12.23 -7.51
N GLU A 94 3.56 12.08 -6.24
CA GLU A 94 3.68 13.14 -5.24
C GLU A 94 5.08 13.71 -5.19
N ARG A 95 6.07 12.81 -5.13
CA ARG A 95 7.47 13.21 -5.08
C ARG A 95 7.86 14.00 -6.32
N LEU A 96 7.41 13.59 -7.51
CA LEU A 96 7.67 14.28 -8.78
C LEU A 96 6.97 15.64 -8.89
N LEU A 97 5.71 15.75 -8.46
CA LEU A 97 4.87 16.94 -8.65
C LEU A 97 5.03 18.01 -7.56
N LEU A 98 5.30 17.60 -6.31
CA LEU A 98 5.35 18.50 -5.15
C LEU A 98 6.80 18.88 -4.76
N TRP A 99 7.75 18.67 -5.67
CA TRP A 99 9.18 18.69 -5.36
C TRP A 99 9.75 20.11 -5.17
N ALA A 100 10.05 20.51 -3.92
CA ALA A 100 10.96 21.61 -3.61
C ALA A 100 12.40 21.08 -3.40
N PRO A 101 13.46 21.71 -3.97
CA PRO A 101 14.85 21.23 -3.88
C PRO A 101 15.33 20.95 -2.45
N GLU A 102 14.85 21.71 -1.48
CA GLU A 102 15.23 21.61 -0.07
C GLU A 102 14.64 20.37 0.64
N GLN A 103 13.60 19.75 0.08
CA GLN A 103 13.02 18.50 0.58
C GLN A 103 13.69 17.24 -0.02
N ARG A 104 14.79 17.39 -0.78
CA ARG A 104 15.55 16.27 -1.37
C ARG A 104 16.09 15.25 -0.34
N GLY A 105 16.33 15.67 0.90
CA GLY A 105 17.15 14.94 1.87
C GLY A 105 16.55 13.69 2.53
N GLY A 106 15.25 13.40 2.42
CA GLY A 106 14.61 12.32 3.17
C GLY A 106 14.33 11.04 2.38
N ASN A 107 15.06 9.96 2.67
CA ASN A 107 14.66 8.54 2.56
C ASN A 107 14.17 8.00 1.18
N ALA A 108 14.60 8.58 0.05
CA ALA A 108 14.21 8.11 -1.29
C ALA A 108 14.63 6.66 -1.57
N LEU A 109 15.89 6.35 -1.26
CA LEU A 109 16.46 5.03 -1.47
C LEU A 109 15.75 3.99 -0.59
N PHE A 110 15.50 4.32 0.67
CA PHE A 110 14.75 3.46 1.58
C PHE A 110 13.35 3.17 1.04
N MET A 111 12.60 4.20 0.60
CA MET A 111 11.25 4.00 0.06
C MET A 111 11.27 3.21 -1.26
N ALA A 112 12.29 3.40 -2.10
CA ALA A 112 12.47 2.58 -3.31
C ALA A 112 12.71 1.11 -2.97
N VAL A 113 13.60 0.82 -2.02
CA VAL A 113 13.87 -0.55 -1.55
C VAL A 113 12.61 -1.14 -0.91
N TYR A 114 11.91 -0.39 -0.06
CA TYR A 114 10.66 -0.82 0.55
C TYR A 114 9.60 -1.19 -0.51
N HIS A 115 9.36 -0.32 -1.49
CA HIS A 115 8.40 -0.60 -2.56
C HIS A 115 8.82 -1.79 -3.42
N ALA A 116 10.11 -1.95 -3.72
CA ALA A 116 10.62 -3.12 -4.43
C ALA A 116 10.38 -4.42 -3.63
N LEU A 117 10.60 -4.41 -2.32
CA LEU A 117 10.31 -5.54 -1.44
C LEU A 117 8.81 -5.85 -1.40
N CYS A 118 7.94 -4.83 -1.36
CA CYS A 118 6.50 -5.03 -1.42
C CYS A 118 6.06 -5.70 -2.74
N LEU A 119 6.59 -5.21 -3.87
CA LEU A 119 6.33 -5.79 -5.18
C LEU A 119 6.82 -7.23 -5.28
N ALA A 120 8.01 -7.52 -4.76
CA ALA A 120 8.57 -8.87 -4.72
C ALA A 120 7.71 -9.81 -3.85
N ALA A 121 7.30 -9.36 -2.66
CA ALA A 121 6.47 -10.14 -1.75
C ALA A 121 5.11 -10.48 -2.38
N LEU A 122 4.41 -9.50 -2.97
CA LEU A 122 3.12 -9.73 -3.62
C LEU A 122 3.23 -10.59 -4.88
N SER A 123 4.30 -10.43 -5.66
CA SER A 123 4.60 -11.27 -6.83
C SER A 123 4.84 -12.72 -6.42
N GLY A 124 5.68 -12.94 -5.40
CA GLY A 124 5.93 -14.27 -4.84
C GLY A 124 4.66 -14.92 -4.30
N TYR A 125 3.84 -14.15 -3.57
CA TYR A 125 2.55 -14.63 -3.07
C TYR A 125 1.63 -15.05 -4.22
N THR A 126 1.52 -14.20 -5.24
CA THR A 126 0.71 -14.48 -6.43
C THR A 126 1.18 -15.75 -7.16
N TYR A 127 2.50 -15.92 -7.32
CA TYR A 127 3.08 -17.11 -7.94
C TYR A 127 2.77 -18.39 -7.15
N CYS A 128 2.99 -18.37 -5.84
CA CYS A 128 2.70 -19.49 -4.95
C CYS A 128 1.22 -19.89 -4.95
N GLU A 129 0.31 -18.91 -4.93
CA GLU A 129 -1.14 -19.17 -5.00
C GLU A 129 -1.56 -19.75 -6.35
N ARG A 130 -0.98 -19.28 -7.47
CA ARG A 130 -1.22 -19.86 -8.79
C ARG A 130 -0.73 -21.31 -8.87
N LYS A 131 0.46 -21.59 -8.33
CA LYS A 131 1.03 -22.94 -8.30
C LYS A 131 0.14 -23.90 -7.51
N LYS A 132 -0.32 -23.51 -6.32
CA LYS A 132 -1.24 -24.31 -5.49
C LYS A 132 -2.54 -24.65 -6.26
N ARG A 133 -3.15 -23.66 -6.91
CA ARG A 133 -4.37 -23.88 -7.73
C ARG A 133 -4.15 -24.80 -8.92
N GLY A 134 -2.97 -24.76 -9.54
CA GLY A 134 -2.62 -25.66 -10.64
C GLY A 134 -2.40 -27.10 -10.19
N THR A 135 -1.79 -27.31 -9.02
CA THR A 135 -1.60 -28.65 -8.43
C THR A 135 -2.93 -29.27 -7.98
N ASP A 136 -3.82 -28.46 -7.38
CA ASP A 136 -5.14 -28.94 -6.95
C ASP A 136 -6.09 -29.24 -8.13
N GLY A 137 -5.76 -28.76 -9.35
CA GLY A 137 -6.53 -28.98 -10.57
C GLY A 137 -5.96 -30.05 -11.53
N SER A 138 -4.85 -30.70 -11.17
CA SER A 138 -4.24 -31.78 -11.98
C SER A 138 -4.57 -33.19 -11.46
N GLY A 139 -5.52 -33.29 -10.53
CA GLY A 139 -6.07 -34.55 -10.05
C GLY A 139 -7.37 -34.89 -10.78
N ASP A 140 -7.28 -35.13 -12.08
CA ASP A 140 -8.26 -35.86 -12.90
C ASP A 140 -7.49 -36.86 -13.78
#